data_AF-A0A7S2VLD5-F1
#
_entry.id   AF-A0A7S2VLD5-F1
#
_cell.length_a   1.000
_cell.length_b   1.000
_cell.length_c   1.000
_cell.angle_alpha   90.00
_cell.angle_beta   90.00
_cell.angle_gamma   90.00
#
_symmetry.space_group_name_H-M   'P 1'
#
loop_
_entity.id
_entity.type
_entity.pdbx_description
1 polymer ?
#
loop_
_entity_poly.entity_id
_entity_poly.type
_entity_poly.pdbx_seq_one_letter_code
_entity_poly.pdbx_strand_id
1 'polypeptide(L)'
;YCSWLPLALRRFEMGEGPGLPRMMFRSYSGEAFANLDDGALANPKEVLGSLGHDAAEYTKLETNSKSGEFFFMAKDRRFLIKTISDQESVLLQSMMPMYQDHIRRWPESLIVRYAGMYHIEVPDMGISQYFTVMRSVFDQRFEIHDIYDLKGSLFQRRRKKGESIGKDEDWIAANNRLRVPADVRRQICAMHELDAELLQRIGVMDYSLLVGLHHKDTKTDDAVASGAPAEGAVAADAVPADAVPTAAGAATGAGAIARDAVTEGAVGATFEKWRFGDGIESEDGRTCYFVGLIDFLICYCLRKQSENLIRVAQGHGEDASCVSPDQYARRQVRFVREQVMSADADAGTLGTLRVSDLHAQDLVAADWIVGNSDPYVCVKLGLVSKRTPTVWKDRSPRWTDLIELPVNVHHDTYQVELEVWDEDSKRVLQGRDDFLGALSVPMARVLQAPEEVLRQELAQVKQGRLSARLEFVPLDSGPPARPRTVLEEARAESA
;
A
#
# COMPACT_ATOMS: atom_id res chain seq x y z
N TYR A 1 -3.37 -26.13 -6.91
CA TYR A 1 -2.01 -26.59 -7.28
C TYR A 1 -1.36 -25.57 -8.21
N CYS A 2 -0.55 -24.66 -7.66
CA CYS A 2 0.33 -23.81 -8.45
C CYS A 2 1.55 -24.65 -8.87
N SER A 3 1.51 -25.25 -10.06
CA SER A 3 2.75 -25.69 -10.70
C SER A 3 3.47 -24.42 -11.14
N TRP A 4 4.31 -23.89 -10.25
CA TRP A 4 5.22 -22.82 -10.59
C TRP A 4 6.08 -23.33 -11.76
N LEU A 5 5.94 -22.71 -12.94
CA LEU A 5 6.91 -22.92 -13.99
C LEU A 5 8.21 -22.30 -13.47
N PRO A 6 9.34 -23.06 -13.39
CA PRO A 6 10.60 -22.46 -13.02
C PRO A 6 10.88 -21.26 -13.91
N LEU A 7 11.41 -20.16 -13.34
CA LEU A 7 11.70 -18.92 -14.07
C LEU A 7 12.41 -19.27 -15.39
N ALA A 8 11.70 -19.17 -16.51
CA ALA A 8 12.23 -19.62 -17.79
C ALA A 8 13.14 -18.53 -18.34
N LEU A 9 14.44 -18.80 -18.41
CA LEU A 9 15.40 -17.89 -19.04
C LEU A 9 15.51 -18.23 -20.53
N ARG A 10 15.02 -17.33 -21.38
CA ARG A 10 15.24 -17.42 -22.83
C ARG A 10 16.37 -16.48 -23.22
N ARG A 11 17.29 -16.96 -24.07
CA ARG A 11 18.44 -16.20 -24.56
C ARG A 11 18.37 -16.12 -26.07
N PHE A 12 18.64 -14.93 -26.60
CA PHE A 12 18.66 -14.64 -28.01
C PHE A 12 19.98 -13.94 -28.32
N GLU A 13 20.70 -14.44 -29.32
CA GLU A 13 21.84 -13.73 -29.90
C GLU A 13 21.32 -12.96 -31.12
N MET A 14 21.67 -11.68 -31.21
CA MET A 14 21.23 -10.77 -32.28
C MET A 14 22.44 -10.00 -32.82
N GLY A 15 22.33 -9.46 -34.04
CA GLY A 15 23.38 -8.65 -34.66
C GLY A 15 24.24 -9.35 -35.71
N GLU A 16 23.71 -10.35 -36.42
CA GLU A 16 24.42 -11.01 -37.54
C GLU A 16 24.39 -10.20 -38.87
N GLY A 17 23.79 -9.01 -38.88
CA GLY A 17 23.67 -8.14 -40.06
C GLY A 17 24.79 -7.08 -40.15
N PRO A 18 25.11 -6.56 -41.35
CA PRO A 18 26.14 -5.54 -41.52
C PRO A 18 25.81 -4.28 -40.71
N GLY A 19 26.71 -3.87 -39.80
CA GLY A 19 26.62 -2.62 -39.05
C GLY A 19 25.85 -2.66 -37.73
N LEU A 20 25.31 -3.81 -37.32
CA LEU A 20 24.70 -3.97 -36.00
C LEU A 20 25.70 -4.60 -35.01
N PRO A 21 25.85 -4.07 -33.78
CA PRO A 21 26.72 -4.68 -32.80
C PRO A 21 26.15 -6.03 -32.35
N ARG A 22 27.04 -6.94 -31.92
CA ARG A 22 26.61 -8.20 -31.31
C ARG A 22 25.84 -7.90 -30.02
N MET A 23 24.66 -8.47 -29.90
CA MET A 23 23.77 -8.25 -28.76
C MET A 23 23.29 -9.57 -28.18
N MET A 24 23.33 -9.66 -26.86
CA MET A 24 22.67 -10.74 -26.10
C MET A 24 21.40 -10.18 -25.48
N PHE A 25 20.27 -10.80 -25.80
CA PHE A 25 18.99 -10.46 -25.19
C PHE A 25 18.50 -11.62 -24.34
N ARG A 26 18.12 -11.35 -23.09
CA ARG A 26 17.55 -12.34 -22.18
C ARG A 26 16.16 -11.93 -21.75
N SER A 27 15.21 -12.85 -21.85
CA SER A 27 13.85 -12.71 -21.33
C SER A 27 13.69 -13.64 -20.13
N TYR A 28 13.19 -13.10 -19.03
CA TYR A 28 12.99 -13.84 -17.79
C TYR A 28 11.50 -14.10 -17.63
N SER A 29 11.11 -15.38 -17.69
CA SER A 29 9.78 -15.87 -17.30
C SER A 29 8.63 -15.18 -18.03
N GLY A 30 8.73 -15.05 -19.35
CA GLY A 30 7.69 -14.42 -20.16
C GLY A 30 6.29 -15.00 -19.93
N GLU A 31 6.18 -16.31 -19.66
CA GLU A 31 4.94 -16.99 -19.33
C GLU A 31 4.36 -16.56 -17.97
N ALA A 32 5.22 -16.20 -17.02
CA ALA A 32 4.81 -15.71 -15.72
C ALA A 32 4.14 -14.34 -15.84
N PHE A 33 4.75 -13.44 -16.62
CA PHE A 33 4.22 -12.09 -16.84
C PHE A 33 2.96 -12.08 -17.73
N ALA A 34 2.95 -12.89 -18.80
CA ALA A 34 1.82 -12.98 -19.72
C ALA A 34 0.51 -13.43 -19.03
N ASN A 35 0.61 -14.20 -17.94
CA ASN A 35 -0.52 -14.76 -17.21
C ASN A 35 -0.78 -14.07 -15.86
N LEU A 36 -0.32 -12.82 -15.67
CA LEU A 36 -0.53 -12.09 -14.41
C LEU A 36 -2.00 -11.76 -14.14
N ASP A 37 -2.75 -11.38 -15.19
CA ASP A 37 -4.19 -11.07 -15.11
C ASP A 37 -4.96 -11.84 -16.19
N ASP A 38 -4.76 -13.15 -16.24
CA ASP A 38 -5.33 -14.06 -17.27
C ASP A 38 -5.10 -13.60 -18.73
N GLY A 39 -4.02 -12.84 -18.95
CA GLY A 39 -3.67 -12.26 -20.26
C GLY A 39 -4.42 -10.99 -20.63
N ALA A 40 -5.34 -10.49 -19.79
CA ALA A 40 -6.18 -9.34 -20.11
C ALA A 40 -5.40 -8.03 -20.29
N LEU A 41 -4.26 -7.88 -19.60
CA LEU A 41 -3.54 -6.60 -19.51
C LEU A 41 -2.10 -6.64 -20.05
N ALA A 42 -1.54 -7.83 -20.25
CA ALA A 42 -0.13 -8.02 -20.63
C ALA A 42 0.03 -9.14 -21.67
N ASN A 43 -0.96 -9.31 -22.56
CA ASN A 43 -0.86 -10.23 -23.68
C ASN A 43 0.41 -9.93 -24.51
N PRO A 44 1.32 -10.90 -24.73
CA PRO A 44 2.55 -10.67 -25.47
C PRO A 44 2.36 -10.00 -26.83
N LYS A 45 1.30 -10.33 -27.56
CA LYS A 45 1.01 -9.72 -28.88
C LYS A 45 0.68 -8.23 -28.75
N GLU A 46 -0.07 -7.85 -27.72
CA GLU A 46 -0.45 -6.46 -27.48
C GLU A 46 0.71 -5.63 -26.94
N VAL A 47 1.51 -6.23 -26.06
CA VAL A 47 2.74 -5.62 -25.55
C VAL A 47 3.69 -5.34 -26.71
N LEU A 48 3.97 -6.32 -27.57
CA LEU A 48 4.82 -6.12 -28.75
C LEU A 48 4.24 -5.08 -29.72
N GLY A 49 2.93 -5.09 -29.93
CA GLY A 49 2.25 -4.09 -30.76
C GLY A 49 2.38 -2.67 -30.22
N SER A 50 2.33 -2.49 -28.89
CA SER A 50 2.52 -1.19 -28.22
C SER A 50 3.97 -0.72 -28.26
N LEU A 51 4.92 -1.62 -27.94
CA LEU A 51 6.34 -1.33 -27.98
C LEU A 51 6.83 -0.98 -29.40
N GLY A 52 6.11 -1.40 -30.43
CA GLY A 52 6.43 -1.05 -31.81
C GLY A 52 7.78 -1.60 -32.27
N HIS A 53 8.33 -0.98 -33.31
CA HIS A 53 9.56 -1.43 -33.97
C HIS A 53 10.62 -0.33 -34.13
N ASP A 54 10.30 0.92 -33.78
CA ASP A 54 11.18 2.07 -33.97
C ASP A 54 11.39 2.81 -32.65
N ALA A 55 12.66 3.09 -32.32
CA ALA A 55 13.04 3.83 -31.12
C ALA A 55 12.49 5.27 -31.11
N ALA A 56 12.27 5.87 -32.29
CA ALA A 56 11.71 7.22 -32.41
C ALA A 56 10.26 7.32 -31.92
N GLU A 57 9.58 6.18 -31.74
CA GLU A 57 8.21 6.12 -31.24
C GLU A 57 8.12 6.18 -29.71
N TYR A 58 9.26 6.14 -29.02
CA TYR A 58 9.31 6.20 -27.56
C TYR A 58 9.51 7.63 -27.06
N THR A 59 8.71 8.00 -26.06
CA THR A 59 8.95 9.25 -25.31
C THR A 59 9.83 8.92 -24.12
N LYS A 60 11.05 9.45 -24.10
CA LYS A 60 11.92 9.37 -22.93
C LYS A 60 11.36 10.29 -21.84
N LEU A 61 11.06 9.73 -20.68
CA LEU A 61 10.60 10.51 -19.54
C LEU A 61 11.81 10.96 -18.73
N GLU A 62 11.89 12.25 -18.43
CA GLU A 62 12.96 12.77 -17.58
C GLU A 62 12.81 12.20 -16.17
N THR A 63 13.85 11.54 -15.68
CA THR A 63 13.94 11.14 -14.28
C THR A 63 14.87 12.09 -13.58
N ASN A 64 14.52 12.51 -12.36
CA ASN A 64 15.47 13.22 -11.49
C ASN A 64 16.48 12.24 -10.83
N SER A 65 16.72 11.07 -11.45
CA SER A 65 17.49 9.96 -10.88
C SER A 65 18.97 10.21 -10.98
N LYS A 66 19.64 10.23 -9.82
CA LYS A 66 21.10 10.26 -9.72
C LYS A 66 21.75 8.97 -10.27
N SER A 67 20.98 7.90 -10.48
CA SER A 67 21.45 6.56 -10.89
C SER A 67 21.57 6.34 -12.39
N GLY A 68 21.17 7.31 -13.24
CA GLY A 68 21.18 7.12 -14.70
C GLY A 68 20.11 6.15 -15.21
N GLU A 69 19.09 5.86 -14.40
CA GLU A 69 17.92 5.08 -14.80
C GLU A 69 17.01 5.87 -15.73
N PHE A 70 16.53 5.20 -16.78
CA PHE A 70 15.68 5.77 -17.80
C PHE A 70 14.29 5.15 -17.77
N PHE A 71 13.29 6.00 -17.99
CA PHE A 71 11.95 5.58 -18.34
C PHE A 71 11.68 5.93 -19.79
N PHE A 72 11.06 4.99 -20.50
CA PHE A 72 10.55 5.22 -21.84
C PHE A 72 9.08 4.85 -21.86
N MET A 73 8.24 5.76 -22.35
CA MET A 73 6.83 5.50 -22.61
C MET A 73 6.67 5.04 -24.05
N ALA A 74 5.94 3.94 -24.25
CA ALA A 74 5.55 3.51 -25.59
C ALA A 74 4.63 4.56 -26.25
N LYS A 75 4.61 4.62 -27.58
CA LYS A 75 3.85 5.63 -28.36
C LYS A 75 2.37 5.69 -27.99
N ASP A 76 1.76 4.53 -27.81
CA ASP A 76 0.33 4.43 -27.46
C ASP A 76 0.07 4.69 -25.97
N ARG A 77 1.11 4.96 -25.16
CA ARG A 77 1.05 5.25 -23.73
C ARG A 77 0.51 4.10 -22.86
N ARG A 78 0.42 2.87 -23.39
CA ARG A 78 -0.08 1.72 -22.61
C ARG A 78 0.99 1.08 -21.73
N PHE A 79 2.25 1.15 -22.14
CA PHE A 79 3.36 0.52 -21.43
C PHE A 79 4.54 1.47 -21.24
N LEU A 80 5.21 1.30 -20.11
CA LEU A 80 6.47 1.93 -19.79
C LEU A 80 7.58 0.89 -19.76
N ILE A 81 8.76 1.28 -20.23
CA ILE A 81 10.01 0.59 -20.01
C ILE A 81 10.75 1.32 -18.89
N LYS A 82 11.14 0.59 -17.85
CA LYS A 82 11.98 1.11 -16.76
C LYS A 82 13.26 0.31 -16.69
N THR A 83 14.41 0.97 -16.78
CA THR A 83 15.69 0.35 -16.43
C THR A 83 15.75 0.06 -14.94
N ILE A 84 16.23 -1.12 -14.56
CA ILE A 84 16.37 -1.52 -13.17
C ILE A 84 17.80 -1.98 -12.90
N SER A 85 18.21 -1.93 -11.65
CA SER A 85 19.48 -2.47 -11.14
C SER A 85 19.47 -4.00 -11.08
N ASP A 86 20.66 -4.59 -10.96
CA ASP A 86 20.82 -6.03 -10.72
C ASP A 86 20.04 -6.48 -9.47
N GLN A 87 20.07 -5.68 -8.40
CA GLN A 87 19.38 -6.01 -7.14
C GLN A 87 17.86 -6.01 -7.30
N GLU A 88 17.31 -5.03 -8.00
CA GLU A 88 15.87 -4.97 -8.32
C GLU A 88 15.45 -6.16 -9.20
N SER A 89 16.31 -6.58 -10.13
CA SER A 89 16.03 -7.75 -10.98
C SER A 89 15.95 -9.05 -10.17
N VAL A 90 16.83 -9.21 -9.17
CA VAL A 90 16.83 -10.36 -8.27
C VAL A 90 15.60 -10.35 -7.38
N LEU A 91 15.20 -9.17 -6.88
CA LEU A 91 14.00 -9.02 -6.08
C LEU A 91 12.73 -9.33 -6.88
N LEU A 92 12.56 -8.75 -8.08
CA LEU A 92 11.38 -9.02 -8.91
C LEU A 92 11.23 -10.51 -9.20
N GLN A 93 12.33 -11.20 -9.49
CA GLN A 93 12.35 -12.65 -9.68
C GLN A 93 11.96 -13.42 -8.42
N SER A 94 12.45 -13.01 -7.25
CA SER A 94 12.17 -13.71 -5.99
C SER A 94 10.74 -13.50 -5.49
N MET A 95 10.16 -12.31 -5.71
CA MET A 95 8.80 -11.99 -5.30
C MET A 95 7.72 -12.48 -6.27
N MET A 96 8.09 -12.89 -7.49
CA MET A 96 7.17 -13.30 -8.55
C MET A 96 6.08 -14.30 -8.11
N PRO A 97 6.36 -15.36 -7.31
CA PRO A 97 5.31 -16.28 -6.88
C PRO A 97 4.21 -15.60 -6.08
N MET A 98 4.59 -14.75 -5.11
CA MET A 98 3.64 -14.06 -4.23
C MET A 98 2.89 -12.99 -5.00
N TYR A 99 3.60 -12.25 -5.87
CA TYR A 99 3.02 -11.24 -6.73
C TYR A 99 1.96 -11.82 -7.68
N GLN A 100 2.25 -12.94 -8.36
CA GLN A 100 1.28 -13.60 -9.25
C GLN A 100 0.04 -14.12 -8.51
N ASP A 101 0.22 -14.77 -7.37
CA ASP A 101 -0.89 -15.28 -6.57
C ASP A 101 -1.80 -14.13 -6.12
N HIS A 102 -1.21 -13.00 -5.71
CA HIS A 102 -1.93 -11.81 -5.29
C HIS A 102 -2.73 -11.18 -6.43
N ILE A 103 -2.10 -10.91 -7.58
CA ILE A 103 -2.80 -10.27 -8.72
C ILE A 103 -3.94 -11.15 -9.23
N ARG A 104 -3.77 -12.47 -9.30
CA ARG A 104 -4.83 -13.38 -9.75
C ARG A 104 -6.00 -13.46 -8.77
N ARG A 105 -5.70 -13.40 -7.47
CA ARG A 105 -6.74 -13.42 -6.44
C ARG A 105 -7.49 -12.10 -6.36
N TRP A 106 -6.80 -11.00 -6.62
CA TRP A 106 -7.32 -9.65 -6.55
C TRP A 106 -7.01 -8.86 -7.83
N PRO A 107 -7.76 -9.09 -8.92
CA PRO A 107 -7.62 -8.33 -10.17
C PRO A 107 -7.75 -6.81 -9.99
N GLU A 108 -8.45 -6.39 -8.94
CA GLU A 108 -8.63 -5.00 -8.50
C GLU A 108 -7.38 -4.41 -7.80
N SER A 109 -6.32 -5.20 -7.53
CA SER A 109 -5.10 -4.72 -6.88
C SER A 109 -4.54 -3.46 -7.55
N LEU A 110 -4.14 -2.47 -6.75
CA LEU A 110 -3.54 -1.22 -7.18
C LEU A 110 -2.08 -1.39 -7.63
N ILE A 111 -1.42 -2.52 -7.33
CA ILE A 111 -0.01 -2.74 -7.67
C ILE A 111 0.22 -2.71 -9.19
N VAL A 112 1.16 -1.90 -9.70
CA VAL A 112 1.39 -1.86 -11.16
C VAL A 112 1.66 -3.25 -11.75
N ARG A 113 1.08 -3.53 -12.93
CA ARG A 113 1.23 -4.80 -13.63
C ARG A 113 2.51 -4.82 -14.47
N TYR A 114 3.44 -5.72 -14.17
CA TYR A 114 4.58 -5.97 -15.05
C TYR A 114 4.15 -6.80 -16.26
N ALA A 115 4.64 -6.45 -17.44
CA ALA A 115 4.46 -7.19 -18.68
C ALA A 115 5.71 -7.99 -19.09
N GLY A 116 6.86 -7.73 -18.46
CA GLY A 116 8.07 -8.53 -18.67
C GLY A 116 9.28 -7.98 -17.95
N MET A 117 10.29 -8.83 -17.80
CA MET A 117 11.62 -8.46 -17.33
C MET A 117 12.67 -9.01 -18.29
N TYR A 118 13.64 -8.15 -18.62
CA TYR A 118 14.63 -8.41 -19.66
C TYR A 118 16.02 -7.94 -19.24
N HIS A 119 17.05 -8.50 -19.88
CA HIS A 119 18.43 -8.07 -19.75
C HIS A 119 19.05 -7.98 -21.15
N ILE A 120 19.70 -6.85 -21.44
CA ILE A 120 20.42 -6.62 -22.70
C ILE A 120 21.91 -6.45 -22.40
N GLU A 121 22.75 -7.15 -23.16
CA GLU A 121 24.20 -6.95 -23.16
C GLU A 121 24.66 -6.63 -24.58
N VAL A 122 25.47 -5.58 -24.72
CA VAL A 122 26.16 -5.20 -25.96
C VAL A 122 27.65 -5.11 -25.63
N PRO A 123 28.39 -6.23 -25.69
CA PRO A 123 29.78 -6.30 -25.20
C PRO A 123 30.70 -5.26 -25.83
N ASP A 124 30.58 -5.05 -27.15
CA ASP A 124 31.42 -4.12 -27.90
C ASP A 124 31.22 -2.65 -27.49
N MET A 125 30.10 -2.34 -26.83
CA MET A 125 29.76 -1.02 -26.31
C MET A 125 29.86 -0.94 -24.77
N GLY A 126 30.19 -2.03 -24.09
CA GLY A 126 30.23 -2.10 -22.62
C GLY A 126 28.86 -1.91 -21.96
N ILE A 127 27.77 -2.17 -22.68
CA ILE A 127 26.41 -2.01 -22.16
C ILE A 127 25.94 -3.33 -21.53
N SER A 128 25.45 -3.25 -20.29
CA SER A 128 24.75 -4.34 -19.59
C SER A 128 23.62 -3.70 -18.79
N GLN A 129 22.37 -3.97 -19.14
CA GLN A 129 21.22 -3.26 -18.55
C GLN A 129 20.01 -4.17 -18.36
N TYR A 130 19.52 -4.26 -17.13
CA TYR A 130 18.22 -4.86 -16.85
C TYR A 130 17.11 -3.84 -17.07
N PHE A 131 15.96 -4.29 -17.53
CA PHE A 131 14.79 -3.44 -17.62
C PHE A 131 13.50 -4.24 -17.49
N THR A 132 12.45 -3.54 -17.11
CA THR A 132 11.08 -4.07 -17.01
C THR A 132 10.20 -3.37 -18.03
N VAL A 133 9.18 -4.07 -18.49
CA VAL A 133 8.03 -3.48 -19.16
C VAL A 133 6.88 -3.54 -18.17
N MET A 134 6.19 -2.42 -17.95
CA MET A 134 5.08 -2.31 -17.00
C MET A 134 3.91 -1.57 -17.65
N ARG A 135 2.67 -1.90 -17.25
CA ARG A 135 1.47 -1.21 -17.72
C ARG A 135 1.41 0.20 -17.12
N SER A 136 0.99 1.17 -17.92
CA SER A 136 0.69 2.52 -17.43
C SER A 136 -0.47 2.47 -16.42
N VAL A 137 -0.34 3.25 -15.34
CA VAL A 137 -1.45 3.51 -14.40
C VAL A 137 -2.53 4.35 -15.08
N PHE A 138 -2.14 5.20 -16.03
CA PHE A 138 -3.02 6.13 -16.71
C PHE A 138 -3.54 5.54 -18.02
N ASP A 139 -4.84 5.68 -18.23
CA ASP A 139 -5.48 5.25 -19.47
C ASP A 139 -5.18 6.25 -20.60
N GLN A 140 -4.65 5.72 -21.72
CA GLN A 140 -4.25 6.46 -22.92
C GLN A 140 -5.35 7.33 -23.54
N ARG A 141 -6.63 7.06 -23.22
CA ARG A 141 -7.79 7.79 -23.76
C ARG A 141 -8.00 9.13 -23.07
N PHE A 142 -7.42 9.33 -21.89
CA PHE A 142 -7.63 10.50 -21.06
C PHE A 142 -6.38 11.38 -20.99
N GLU A 143 -6.59 12.69 -21.01
CA GLU A 143 -5.53 13.64 -20.68
C GLU A 143 -5.41 13.78 -19.16
N ILE A 144 -4.22 13.53 -18.62
CA ILE A 144 -3.94 13.67 -17.20
C ILE A 144 -3.41 15.06 -16.94
N HIS A 145 -4.16 15.85 -16.18
CA HIS A 145 -3.89 17.26 -15.95
C HIS A 145 -2.98 17.46 -14.73
N ASP A 146 -3.23 16.70 -13.66
CA ASP A 146 -2.42 16.73 -12.44
C ASP A 146 -1.95 15.32 -12.08
N ILE A 147 -0.71 15.22 -11.63
CA ILE A 147 -0.08 13.97 -11.20
C ILE A 147 0.54 14.17 -9.83
N TYR A 148 0.32 13.21 -8.94
CA TYR A 148 0.89 13.18 -7.60
C TYR A 148 1.53 11.83 -7.29
N ASP A 149 2.74 11.86 -6.74
CA ASP A 149 3.45 10.72 -6.15
C ASP A 149 3.33 10.82 -4.63
N LEU A 150 2.66 9.86 -3.98
CA LEU A 150 2.34 9.93 -2.55
C LEU A 150 2.95 8.76 -1.79
N LYS A 151 3.77 9.04 -0.76
CA LYS A 151 4.45 8.02 0.06
C LYS A 151 3.95 7.96 1.50
N GLY A 152 3.14 8.93 1.91
CA GLY A 152 2.65 9.12 3.28
C GLY A 152 3.68 9.70 4.25
N SER A 153 4.75 10.33 3.75
CA SER A 153 5.76 11.02 4.57
C SER A 153 5.82 12.50 4.19
N LEU A 154 6.24 13.37 5.11
CA LEU A 154 6.30 14.81 4.84
C LEU A 154 7.72 15.34 4.62
N PHE A 155 8.76 14.63 5.06
CA PHE A 155 10.13 15.11 4.95
C PHE A 155 10.64 15.16 3.49
N GLN A 156 10.92 16.35 2.96
CA GLN A 156 11.36 16.58 1.57
C GLN A 156 10.35 16.07 0.52
N ARG A 157 9.06 16.13 0.85
CA ARG A 157 7.97 15.64 -0.01
C ARG A 157 7.16 16.78 -0.62
N ARG A 158 7.89 17.78 -1.12
CA ARG A 158 7.41 18.87 -1.96
C ARG A 158 8.11 18.84 -3.30
N ARG A 159 7.37 19.09 -4.39
CA ARG A 159 7.93 19.20 -5.74
C ARG A 159 8.94 20.35 -5.82
N LYS A 160 10.03 20.15 -6.54
CA LYS A 160 11.03 21.19 -6.79
C LYS A 160 10.55 22.12 -7.89
N LYS A 161 11.13 23.32 -7.95
CA LYS A 161 10.82 24.28 -9.02
C LYS A 161 11.13 23.65 -10.38
N GLY A 162 10.14 23.58 -11.26
CA GLY A 162 10.25 22.98 -12.60
C GLY A 162 9.75 21.53 -12.68
N GLU A 163 9.48 20.86 -11.55
CA GLU A 163 8.83 19.55 -11.55
C GLU A 163 7.31 19.70 -11.75
N SER A 164 6.74 18.87 -12.63
CA SER A 164 5.30 18.79 -12.92
C SER A 164 4.55 17.94 -11.89
N ILE A 165 5.22 16.94 -11.31
CA ILE A 165 4.62 15.98 -10.38
C ILE A 165 4.58 16.53 -8.97
N GLY A 166 3.38 16.64 -8.40
CA GLY A 166 3.18 16.96 -6.99
C GLY A 166 3.60 15.82 -6.07
N LYS A 167 3.97 16.17 -4.84
CA LYS A 167 4.27 15.20 -3.77
C LYS A 167 3.30 15.39 -2.60
N ASP A 168 3.51 14.68 -1.50
CA ASP A 168 2.64 14.65 -0.32
C ASP A 168 2.31 16.06 0.22
N GLU A 169 3.31 16.93 0.35
CA GLU A 169 3.09 18.30 0.83
C GLU A 169 2.27 19.14 -0.14
N ASP A 170 2.41 18.92 -1.45
CA ASP A 170 1.65 19.64 -2.47
C ASP A 170 0.19 19.17 -2.49
N TRP A 171 -0.03 17.87 -2.33
CA TRP A 171 -1.35 17.27 -2.18
C TRP A 171 -2.11 17.85 -0.99
N ILE A 172 -1.47 17.90 0.18
CA ILE A 172 -2.05 18.47 1.40
C ILE A 172 -2.30 19.97 1.24
N ALA A 173 -1.32 20.72 0.72
CA ALA A 173 -1.43 22.17 0.55
C ALA A 173 -2.56 22.56 -0.42
N ALA A 174 -2.81 21.74 -1.45
CA ALA A 174 -3.92 21.91 -2.37
C ALA A 174 -5.28 21.50 -1.77
N ASN A 175 -5.29 20.89 -0.57
CA ASN A 175 -6.46 20.27 0.04
C ASN A 175 -7.14 19.26 -0.90
N ASN A 176 -6.34 18.53 -1.67
CA ASN A 176 -6.83 17.52 -2.60
C ASN A 176 -7.39 16.32 -1.83
N ARG A 177 -8.45 15.73 -2.37
CA ARG A 177 -9.07 14.48 -1.90
C ARG A 177 -9.63 13.72 -3.09
N LEU A 178 -9.56 12.39 -3.05
CA LEU A 178 -10.36 11.51 -3.90
C LEU A 178 -11.80 11.55 -3.38
N ARG A 179 -12.65 12.31 -4.07
CA ARG A 179 -14.07 12.45 -3.75
C ARG A 179 -14.85 11.43 -4.56
N VAL A 180 -14.85 10.19 -4.10
CA VAL A 180 -15.48 9.04 -4.76
C VAL A 180 -16.60 8.48 -3.89
N PRO A 181 -17.59 7.79 -4.47
CA PRO A 181 -18.68 7.19 -3.71
C PRO A 181 -18.19 6.36 -2.52
N ALA A 182 -18.94 6.39 -1.41
CA ALA A 182 -18.49 5.80 -0.15
C ALA A 182 -18.15 4.30 -0.23
N ASP A 183 -18.89 3.53 -1.06
CA ASP A 183 -18.61 2.13 -1.34
C ASP A 183 -17.31 1.94 -2.14
N VAL A 184 -17.08 2.77 -3.15
CA VAL A 184 -15.83 2.78 -3.94
C VAL A 184 -14.64 3.15 -3.03
N ARG A 185 -14.79 4.18 -2.18
CA ARG A 185 -13.76 4.54 -1.18
C ARG A 185 -13.39 3.35 -0.31
N ARG A 186 -14.38 2.67 0.28
CA ARG A 186 -14.16 1.49 1.13
C ARG A 186 -13.43 0.38 0.38
N GLN A 187 -13.78 0.14 -0.88
CA GLN A 187 -13.11 -0.86 -1.72
C GLN A 187 -11.65 -0.50 -1.99
N ILE A 188 -11.36 0.75 -2.36
CA ILE A 188 -9.98 1.20 -2.63
C ILE A 188 -9.15 1.12 -1.34
N CYS A 189 -9.69 1.57 -0.20
CA CYS A 189 -9.02 1.45 1.09
C CYS A 189 -8.72 -0.02 1.47
N ALA A 190 -9.70 -0.91 1.29
CA ALA A 190 -9.54 -2.34 1.55
C ALA A 190 -8.49 -2.98 0.63
N MET A 191 -8.47 -2.61 -0.66
CA MET A 191 -7.51 -3.13 -1.62
C MET A 191 -6.10 -2.59 -1.36
N HIS A 192 -5.97 -1.29 -1.06
CA HIS A 192 -4.69 -0.68 -0.69
C HIS A 192 -4.07 -1.34 0.54
N GLU A 193 -4.88 -1.68 1.54
CA GLU A 193 -4.43 -2.41 2.73
C GLU A 193 -3.85 -3.78 2.37
N LEU A 194 -4.59 -4.58 1.59
CA LEU A 194 -4.12 -5.89 1.11
C LEU A 194 -2.83 -5.79 0.28
N ASP A 195 -2.74 -4.80 -0.60
CA ASP A 195 -1.54 -4.56 -1.41
C ASP A 195 -0.34 -4.18 -0.53
N ALA A 196 -0.54 -3.27 0.42
CA ALA A 196 0.50 -2.83 1.35
C ALA A 196 0.99 -3.99 2.25
N GLU A 197 0.10 -4.92 2.63
CA GLU A 197 0.48 -6.12 3.38
C GLU A 197 1.33 -7.10 2.56
N LEU A 198 1.01 -7.29 1.27
CA LEU A 198 1.86 -8.06 0.37
C LEU A 198 3.26 -7.44 0.31
N LEU A 199 3.35 -6.14 0.07
CA LEU A 199 4.62 -5.42 -0.03
C LEU A 199 5.41 -5.46 1.29
N GLN A 200 4.73 -5.31 2.43
CA GLN A 200 5.32 -5.50 3.76
C GLN A 200 5.91 -6.91 3.92
N ARG A 201 5.16 -7.96 3.53
CA ARG A 201 5.60 -9.36 3.64
C ARG A 201 6.79 -9.68 2.74
N ILE A 202 6.87 -9.07 1.55
CA ILE A 202 8.05 -9.17 0.67
C ILE A 202 9.25 -8.42 1.29
N GLY A 203 9.00 -7.47 2.19
CA GLY A 203 10.05 -6.68 2.84
C GLY A 203 10.50 -5.49 1.99
N VAL A 204 9.61 -4.96 1.15
CA VAL A 204 9.88 -3.77 0.33
C VAL A 204 9.27 -2.52 0.95
N MET A 205 9.79 -1.38 0.54
CA MET A 205 9.36 -0.06 1.01
C MET A 205 9.65 1.00 -0.05
N ASP A 206 9.48 2.28 0.27
CA ASP A 206 9.69 3.41 -0.63
C ASP A 206 8.81 3.43 -1.90
N TYR A 207 7.79 2.57 -1.96
CA TYR A 207 6.76 2.55 -3.00
C TYR A 207 5.78 3.71 -2.85
N SER A 208 5.26 4.22 -3.97
CA SER A 208 4.34 5.35 -3.99
C SER A 208 2.95 4.95 -4.47
N LEU A 209 1.93 5.61 -3.95
CA LEU A 209 0.63 5.70 -4.60
C LEU A 209 0.69 6.83 -5.63
N LEU A 210 0.69 6.48 -6.91
CA LEU A 210 0.58 7.41 -8.02
C LEU A 210 -0.88 7.75 -8.25
N VAL A 211 -1.21 9.05 -8.30
CA VAL A 211 -2.56 9.56 -8.51
C VAL A 211 -2.55 10.51 -9.69
N GLY A 212 -3.32 10.19 -10.74
CA GLY A 212 -3.56 11.05 -11.90
C GLY A 212 -4.99 11.58 -11.90
N LEU A 213 -5.15 12.88 -12.18
CA LEU A 213 -6.45 13.55 -12.26
C LEU A 213 -6.72 13.96 -13.70
N HIS A 214 -7.83 13.50 -14.24
CA HIS A 214 -8.41 14.02 -15.48
C HIS A 214 -9.62 14.88 -15.12
N HIS A 215 -9.55 16.19 -15.37
CA HIS A 215 -10.68 17.09 -15.18
C HIS A 215 -11.54 17.07 -16.44
N LYS A 216 -12.84 16.85 -16.26
CA LYS A 216 -13.81 16.82 -17.34
C LYS A 216 -14.22 18.25 -17.69
N ASP A 217 -14.05 18.61 -18.95
CA ASP A 217 -14.48 19.89 -19.49
C ASP A 217 -15.86 19.72 -20.15
N THR A 218 -16.86 20.48 -19.66
CA THR A 218 -18.26 20.47 -20.14
C THR A 218 -18.49 20.71 -21.65
N LYS A 219 -17.44 20.91 -22.45
CA LYS A 219 -17.53 21.16 -23.91
C LYS A 219 -16.77 20.16 -24.79
N THR A 220 -15.89 19.32 -24.26
CA THR A 220 -14.98 18.46 -25.05
C THR A 220 -15.26 16.96 -24.88
N ASP A 221 -15.89 16.55 -23.78
CA ASP A 221 -15.97 15.12 -23.42
C ASP A 221 -17.07 14.32 -24.12
N ASP A 222 -18.07 14.99 -24.74
CA ASP A 222 -19.07 14.33 -25.60
C ASP A 222 -18.43 13.67 -26.84
N ALA A 223 -17.18 14.01 -27.18
CA ALA A 223 -16.44 13.39 -28.28
C ALA A 223 -15.58 12.17 -27.85
N VAL A 224 -15.14 12.10 -26.59
CA VAL A 224 -14.22 11.05 -26.09
C VAL A 224 -14.92 9.69 -25.91
N ALA A 225 -16.25 9.70 -25.71
CA ALA A 225 -17.09 8.49 -25.68
C ALA A 225 -17.08 7.68 -27.01
N SER A 226 -16.47 8.21 -28.09
CA SER A 226 -16.37 7.58 -29.41
C SER A 226 -15.07 6.81 -29.71
N GLY A 227 -14.11 6.75 -28.76
CA GLY A 227 -12.97 5.82 -28.84
C GLY A 227 -11.73 6.28 -29.64
N ALA A 228 -11.55 7.57 -29.90
CA ALA A 228 -10.30 8.11 -30.45
C ALA A 228 -9.33 8.52 -29.34
N PRO A 229 -8.01 8.25 -29.47
CA PRO A 229 -7.01 8.74 -28.52
C PRO A 229 -6.93 10.28 -28.55
N ALA A 230 -6.85 10.92 -27.38
CA ALA A 230 -6.66 12.37 -27.28
C ALA A 230 -5.30 12.78 -27.87
N GLU A 231 -5.32 13.53 -28.99
CA GLU A 231 -4.13 14.15 -29.58
C GLU A 231 -3.85 15.51 -28.93
N GLY A 232 -2.62 15.70 -28.47
CA GLY A 232 -2.19 16.93 -27.80
C GLY A 232 -2.08 16.80 -26.29
N ALA A 233 -1.32 15.82 -25.80
CA ALA A 233 -1.01 15.69 -24.39
C ALA A 233 0.21 16.55 -24.03
N VAL A 234 0.12 17.29 -22.93
CA VAL A 234 1.30 17.52 -22.10
C VAL A 234 1.80 16.15 -21.65
N ALA A 235 3.01 15.79 -22.06
CA ALA A 235 3.68 14.61 -21.57
C ALA A 235 3.72 14.69 -20.04
N ALA A 236 3.39 13.58 -19.37
CA ALA A 236 3.79 13.38 -17.98
C ALA A 236 5.32 13.31 -17.95
N ASP A 237 5.97 14.46 -18.09
CA ASP A 237 7.42 14.65 -18.02
C ASP A 237 7.83 14.55 -16.55
N ALA A 238 7.70 13.33 -16.02
CA ALA A 238 8.66 12.68 -15.17
C ALA A 238 8.08 11.35 -14.67
N VAL A 239 8.97 10.44 -14.30
CA VAL A 239 8.65 9.38 -13.35
C VAL A 239 9.59 9.60 -12.15
N PRO A 240 9.09 9.63 -10.92
CA PRO A 240 9.87 10.05 -9.77
C PRO A 240 11.07 9.14 -9.51
N ALA A 241 12.16 9.78 -9.12
CA ALA A 241 13.52 9.23 -9.02
C ALA A 241 14.03 9.04 -7.58
N ASP A 242 13.27 9.49 -6.58
CA ASP A 242 13.74 9.63 -5.21
C ASP A 242 13.48 8.36 -4.37
N ALA A 243 14.04 7.23 -4.80
CA ALA A 243 13.81 5.95 -4.15
C ALA A 243 14.99 4.96 -4.17
N VAL A 244 16.23 5.37 -4.45
CA VAL A 244 17.39 4.43 -4.47
C VAL A 244 18.12 4.41 -3.12
N PRO A 245 18.21 3.25 -2.45
CA PRO A 245 19.20 3.03 -1.42
C PRO A 245 20.28 2.05 -1.88
N THR A 246 21.47 2.29 -1.35
CA THR A 246 22.67 1.55 -1.72
C THR A 246 22.75 0.19 -0.99
N ALA A 247 23.33 -0.80 -1.66
CA ALA A 247 23.30 -2.24 -1.31
C ALA A 247 24.43 -2.68 -0.34
N ALA A 248 24.17 -3.75 0.44
CA ALA A 248 25.08 -4.90 0.68
C ALA A 248 24.51 -5.88 1.74
N GLY A 249 24.64 -7.20 1.47
CA GLY A 249 24.73 -8.27 2.50
C GLY A 249 23.57 -9.27 2.57
N ALA A 250 23.83 -10.53 2.18
CA ALA A 250 22.89 -11.66 2.13
C ALA A 250 22.90 -12.51 3.41
N ALA A 251 21.78 -13.16 3.77
CA ALA A 251 21.76 -14.53 4.32
C ALA A 251 20.36 -15.17 4.40
N THR A 252 20.38 -16.49 4.30
CA THR A 252 19.37 -17.56 4.15
C THR A 252 18.48 -17.88 5.36
N GLY A 253 17.27 -18.44 5.12
CA GLY A 253 16.57 -19.30 6.08
C GLY A 253 15.07 -19.51 5.79
N ALA A 254 14.70 -20.64 5.16
CA ALA A 254 13.33 -21.02 4.83
C ALA A 254 12.71 -21.95 5.88
N GLY A 255 11.42 -21.76 6.18
CA GLY A 255 10.59 -22.68 6.97
C GLY A 255 9.14 -22.62 6.50
N ALA A 256 8.72 -23.62 5.72
CA ALA A 256 7.38 -23.74 5.15
C ALA A 256 6.39 -24.28 6.19
N ILE A 257 5.17 -23.71 6.23
CA ILE A 257 4.04 -24.29 6.95
C ILE A 257 2.86 -24.33 5.98
N ALA A 258 2.43 -25.55 5.63
CA ALA A 258 1.28 -25.83 4.78
C ALA A 258 -0.02 -25.61 5.56
N ARG A 259 -1.04 -25.03 4.91
CA ARG A 259 -2.45 -25.20 5.31
C ARG A 259 -3.37 -25.27 4.10
N ASP A 260 -4.28 -26.23 4.22
CA ASP A 260 -5.22 -26.71 3.23
C ASP A 260 -6.35 -25.73 2.89
N ALA A 261 -6.89 -25.95 1.69
CA ALA A 261 -7.99 -25.23 1.09
C ALA A 261 -9.29 -25.40 1.87
N VAL A 262 -10.03 -24.30 2.02
CA VAL A 262 -11.47 -24.32 2.34
C VAL A 262 -12.19 -23.53 1.24
N THR A 263 -13.24 -24.16 0.73
CA THR A 263 -14.12 -23.76 -0.36
C THR A 263 -15.33 -22.96 0.12
N GLU A 264 -15.99 -22.31 -0.84
CA GLU A 264 -17.33 -21.69 -0.80
C GLU A 264 -17.41 -20.31 -0.14
N GLY A 265 -18.25 -19.36 -0.55
CA GLY A 265 -19.36 -19.34 -1.49
C GLY A 265 -20.17 -18.06 -1.24
N ALA A 266 -20.61 -17.42 -2.33
CA ALA A 266 -21.75 -16.50 -2.48
C ALA A 266 -22.09 -15.45 -1.39
N VAL A 267 -21.73 -14.19 -1.67
CA VAL A 267 -22.57 -12.97 -1.49
C VAL A 267 -22.09 -12.01 -2.61
N GLY A 268 -22.86 -11.45 -3.55
CA GLY A 268 -24.26 -11.07 -3.58
C GLY A 268 -24.38 -9.58 -3.93
N ALA A 269 -23.88 -9.16 -5.11
CA ALA A 269 -24.20 -7.95 -5.90
C ALA A 269 -23.03 -7.62 -6.84
N THR A 270 -23.12 -7.98 -8.12
CA THR A 270 -22.14 -7.55 -9.15
C THR A 270 -22.45 -6.12 -9.56
N PHE A 271 -21.98 -5.17 -8.77
CA PHE A 271 -21.50 -3.90 -9.32
C PHE A 271 -20.34 -4.22 -10.25
N GLU A 272 -20.21 -3.55 -11.40
CA GLU A 272 -19.04 -3.75 -12.26
C GLU A 272 -17.79 -3.45 -11.44
N LYS A 273 -17.06 -4.52 -11.09
CA LYS A 273 -15.84 -4.44 -10.28
C LYS A 273 -14.82 -3.63 -11.09
N TRP A 274 -14.49 -2.43 -10.61
CA TRP A 274 -13.41 -1.60 -11.14
C TRP A 274 -12.11 -2.43 -11.26
N ARG A 275 -11.35 -2.26 -12.34
CA ARG A 275 -10.06 -2.93 -12.55
C ARG A 275 -8.89 -1.95 -12.52
N PHE A 276 -7.69 -2.48 -12.29
CA PHE A 276 -6.47 -1.68 -12.39
C PHE A 276 -6.37 -0.93 -13.73
N GLY A 277 -6.17 0.38 -13.66
CA GLY A 277 -6.09 1.27 -14.82
C GLY A 277 -7.43 1.80 -15.32
N ASP A 278 -8.56 1.32 -14.79
CA ASP A 278 -9.86 1.93 -15.04
C ASP A 278 -9.95 3.26 -14.27
N GLY A 279 -10.55 4.26 -14.93
CA GLY A 279 -10.81 5.55 -14.33
C GLY A 279 -11.90 5.47 -13.27
N ILE A 280 -11.66 6.11 -12.12
CA ILE A 280 -12.61 6.19 -11.00
C ILE A 280 -13.27 7.55 -11.04
N GLU A 281 -14.57 7.60 -11.31
CA GLU A 281 -15.31 8.84 -11.40
C GLU A 281 -15.55 9.48 -10.02
N SER A 282 -15.41 10.79 -9.93
CA SER A 282 -15.75 11.56 -8.74
C SER A 282 -17.26 11.61 -8.51
N GLU A 283 -17.68 11.82 -7.26
CA GLU A 283 -19.10 11.91 -6.88
C GLU A 283 -19.85 13.01 -7.64
N ASP A 284 -19.16 14.10 -8.01
CA ASP A 284 -19.72 15.21 -8.77
C ASP A 284 -19.61 15.03 -10.29
N GLY A 285 -19.01 13.92 -10.75
CA GLY A 285 -18.80 13.60 -12.16
C GLY A 285 -17.80 14.51 -12.88
N ARG A 286 -17.07 15.37 -12.17
CA ARG A 286 -16.17 16.38 -12.78
C ARG A 286 -14.73 15.92 -12.92
N THR A 287 -14.31 14.89 -12.20
CA THR A 287 -12.95 14.40 -12.23
C THR A 287 -12.95 12.89 -12.38
N CYS A 288 -12.07 12.38 -13.22
CA CYS A 288 -11.76 10.96 -13.31
C CYS A 288 -10.38 10.74 -12.70
N TYR A 289 -10.29 9.88 -11.70
CA TYR A 289 -9.06 9.54 -10.99
C TYR A 289 -8.45 8.25 -11.51
N PHE A 290 -7.13 8.23 -11.64
CA PHE A 290 -6.35 7.02 -11.93
C PHE A 290 -5.37 6.79 -10.79
N VAL A 291 -5.37 5.60 -10.21
CA VAL A 291 -4.62 5.30 -9.00
C VAL A 291 -3.86 3.99 -9.14
N GLY A 292 -2.59 3.96 -8.72
CA GLY A 292 -1.78 2.75 -8.74
C GLY A 292 -0.56 2.82 -7.82
N LEU A 293 -0.18 1.69 -7.24
CA LEU A 293 1.05 1.52 -6.46
C LEU A 293 2.23 1.22 -7.38
N ILE A 294 3.22 2.08 -7.37
CA ILE A 294 4.41 2.04 -8.24
C ILE A 294 5.70 1.90 -7.43
N ASP A 295 6.80 1.58 -8.12
CA ASP A 295 8.16 1.61 -7.58
C ASP A 295 8.39 0.80 -6.30
N PHE A 296 7.89 -0.43 -6.29
CA PHE A 296 7.99 -1.34 -5.15
C PHE A 296 9.17 -2.33 -5.20
N LEU A 297 10.19 -2.09 -6.04
CA LEU A 297 11.38 -2.95 -6.12
C LEU A 297 12.51 -2.55 -5.17
N ILE A 298 12.19 -1.87 -4.07
CA ILE A 298 13.19 -1.42 -3.11
C ILE A 298 13.10 -2.26 -1.85
N CYS A 299 14.01 -3.23 -1.74
CA CYS A 299 14.15 -4.05 -0.54
C CYS A 299 14.71 -3.25 0.65
N TYR A 300 14.16 -3.50 1.83
CA TYR A 300 14.78 -3.10 3.08
C TYR A 300 15.97 -4.01 3.41
N CYS A 301 17.20 -3.60 3.07
CA CYS A 301 18.44 -4.28 3.47
C CYS A 301 19.17 -3.53 4.60
N LEU A 302 20.01 -4.23 5.38
CA LEU A 302 20.75 -3.77 6.59
C LEU A 302 21.48 -2.42 6.44
N ARG A 303 21.79 -1.97 5.22
CA ARG A 303 22.38 -0.66 4.93
C ARG A 303 21.45 0.53 5.26
N LYS A 304 20.14 0.29 5.37
CA LYS A 304 19.14 1.25 5.86
C LYS A 304 19.02 1.28 7.38
N GLN A 305 19.48 0.24 8.09
CA GLN A 305 19.50 0.26 9.56
C GLN A 305 20.51 1.28 10.09
N SER A 306 21.63 1.52 9.39
CA SER A 306 22.60 2.56 9.77
C SER A 306 22.08 3.97 9.52
N GLU A 307 21.36 4.22 8.42
CA GLU A 307 20.68 5.51 8.21
C GLU A 307 19.56 5.74 9.23
N ASN A 308 18.78 4.71 9.55
CA ASN A 308 17.74 4.81 10.58
C ASN A 308 18.35 5.07 11.96
N LEU A 309 19.49 4.44 12.30
CA LEU A 309 20.22 4.71 13.54
C LEU A 309 20.70 6.18 13.64
N ILE A 310 21.26 6.71 12.55
CA ILE A 310 21.77 8.10 12.51
C ILE A 310 20.61 9.11 12.54
N ARG A 311 19.47 8.81 11.90
CA ARG A 311 18.30 9.70 11.84
C ARG A 311 17.45 9.66 13.10
N VAL A 312 17.33 8.50 13.75
CA VAL A 312 16.78 8.36 15.11
C VAL A 312 17.65 9.13 16.10
N ALA A 313 18.98 9.03 16.00
CA ALA A 313 19.91 9.83 16.82
C ALA A 313 19.82 11.35 16.57
N GLN A 314 19.22 11.79 15.46
CA GLN A 314 18.95 13.19 15.12
C GLN A 314 17.50 13.63 15.41
N GLY A 315 16.65 12.77 16.00
CA GLY A 315 15.28 13.11 16.39
C GLY A 315 14.23 13.09 15.27
N HIS A 316 14.49 12.43 14.12
CA HIS A 316 13.60 12.40 12.95
C HIS A 316 13.02 10.99 12.65
N GLY A 317 12.87 10.14 13.67
CA GLY A 317 12.64 8.70 13.50
C GLY A 317 11.32 8.31 12.80
N GLU A 318 10.24 9.07 13.00
CA GLU A 318 8.91 8.74 12.43
C GLU A 318 8.63 9.40 11.07
N ASP A 319 9.30 10.52 10.76
CA ASP A 319 9.09 11.31 9.54
C ASP A 319 10.07 10.97 8.40
N ALA A 320 11.01 10.06 8.62
CA ALA A 320 11.96 9.63 7.60
C ALA A 320 11.32 8.67 6.58
N SER A 321 11.69 8.80 5.29
CA SER A 321 11.30 7.81 4.25
C SER A 321 11.83 6.39 4.56
N CYS A 322 12.91 6.29 5.33
CA CYS A 322 13.58 5.05 5.71
C CYS A 322 13.07 4.53 7.05
N VAL A 323 12.01 3.73 7.02
CA VAL A 323 11.45 3.04 8.20
C VAL A 323 11.34 1.54 7.89
N SER A 324 11.12 0.69 8.89
CA SER A 324 10.90 -0.75 8.61
C SER A 324 9.69 -0.94 7.68
N PRO A 325 9.63 -2.01 6.86
CA PRO A 325 8.48 -2.27 5.98
C PRO A 325 7.11 -2.22 6.68
N ASP A 326 7.01 -2.70 7.93
CA ASP A 326 5.78 -2.60 8.75
C ASP A 326 5.37 -1.14 9.00
N GLN A 327 6.29 -0.34 9.56
CA GLN A 327 6.06 1.09 9.78
C GLN A 327 5.74 1.84 8.49
N TYR A 328 6.42 1.50 7.37
CA TYR A 328 6.16 2.10 6.07
C TYR A 328 4.73 1.82 5.60
N ALA A 329 4.33 0.55 5.62
CA ALA A 329 3.02 0.09 5.17
C ALA A 329 1.89 0.73 6.01
N ARG A 330 2.01 0.69 7.35
CA ARG A 330 1.03 1.32 8.26
C ARG A 330 0.90 2.82 8.03
N ARG A 331 2.03 3.52 7.88
CA ARG A 331 2.07 4.96 7.60
C ARG A 331 1.37 5.27 6.28
N GLN A 332 1.66 4.51 5.22
CA GLN A 332 1.03 4.74 3.93
C GLN A 332 -0.47 4.45 3.97
N VAL A 333 -0.90 3.33 4.57
CA VAL A 333 -2.34 3.00 4.73
C VAL A 333 -3.06 4.10 5.50
N ARG A 334 -2.48 4.60 6.59
CA ARG A 334 -3.03 5.73 7.35
C ARG A 334 -3.15 6.98 6.48
N PHE A 335 -2.08 7.34 5.78
CA PHE A 335 -2.07 8.52 4.92
C PHE A 335 -3.12 8.45 3.81
N VAL A 336 -3.26 7.29 3.17
CA VAL A 336 -4.28 7.10 2.11
C VAL A 336 -5.68 7.29 2.70
N ARG A 337 -5.99 6.64 3.83
CA ARG A 337 -7.30 6.74 4.48
C ARG A 337 -7.63 8.15 4.98
N GLU A 338 -6.66 8.88 5.54
CA GLU A 338 -6.91 10.16 6.22
C GLU A 338 -6.68 11.40 5.34
N GLN A 339 -5.71 11.33 4.41
CA GLN A 339 -5.25 12.48 3.63
C GLN A 339 -5.56 12.36 2.15
N VAL A 340 -5.67 11.15 1.60
CA VAL A 340 -6.01 10.96 0.18
C VAL A 340 -7.51 10.82 -0.01
N MET A 341 -8.19 10.02 0.82
CA MET A 341 -9.64 9.81 0.73
C MET A 341 -10.44 10.95 1.39
N SER A 342 -11.68 11.16 0.92
CA SER A 342 -12.61 12.09 1.55
C SER A 342 -12.84 11.76 3.04
N ALA A 343 -13.09 12.81 3.84
CA ALA A 343 -13.06 12.75 5.30
C ALA A 343 -14.24 12.03 5.99
N ASP A 344 -15.12 11.33 5.27
CA ASP A 344 -16.21 10.64 5.94
C ASP A 344 -15.69 9.41 6.68
N ALA A 345 -16.41 9.01 7.72
CA ALA A 345 -16.07 7.84 8.52
C ALA A 345 -15.91 6.59 7.62
N ASP A 346 -14.71 6.01 7.64
CA ASP A 346 -14.41 4.77 6.96
C ASP A 346 -14.83 3.60 7.86
N ALA A 347 -16.01 3.06 7.57
CA ALA A 347 -16.54 1.88 8.24
C ALA A 347 -15.98 0.57 7.65
N GLY A 348 -15.09 0.59 6.64
CA GLY A 348 -14.64 -0.64 5.98
C GLY A 348 -15.76 -1.35 5.21
N THR A 349 -15.39 -2.34 4.39
CA THR A 349 -16.33 -2.99 3.46
C THR A 349 -17.38 -3.88 4.13
N LEU A 350 -17.18 -4.31 5.37
CA LEU A 350 -18.16 -5.08 6.15
C LEU A 350 -18.83 -4.27 7.26
N GLY A 351 -18.12 -3.31 7.85
CA GLY A 351 -18.59 -2.56 9.02
C GLY A 351 -17.47 -2.25 10.01
N THR A 352 -17.81 -1.71 11.16
CA THR A 352 -16.82 -1.16 12.10
C THR A 352 -16.58 -2.11 13.27
N LEU A 353 -15.31 -2.35 13.61
CA LEU A 353 -14.91 -2.93 14.88
C LEU A 353 -14.87 -1.82 15.93
N ARG A 354 -15.62 -1.99 17.00
CA ARG A 354 -15.63 -1.13 18.19
C ARG A 354 -14.92 -1.81 19.34
N VAL A 355 -13.99 -1.10 19.95
CA VAL A 355 -13.30 -1.53 21.18
C VAL A 355 -13.55 -0.49 22.26
N SER A 356 -14.14 -0.93 23.37
CA SER A 356 -14.51 -0.09 24.51
C SER A 356 -14.21 -0.78 25.84
N ASP A 357 -14.52 -0.10 26.95
CA ASP A 357 -14.38 -0.64 28.32
C ASP A 357 -12.96 -1.15 28.64
N LEU A 358 -11.96 -0.57 27.96
CA LEU A 358 -10.56 -0.93 28.08
C LEU A 358 -10.04 -0.57 29.46
N HIS A 359 -9.55 -1.58 30.18
CA HIS A 359 -8.85 -1.38 31.44
C HIS A 359 -7.84 -2.48 31.70
N ALA A 360 -6.69 -2.10 32.25
CA ALA A 360 -5.67 -3.04 32.67
C ALA A 360 -5.56 -3.11 34.20
N GLN A 361 -4.92 -4.17 34.70
CA GLN A 361 -4.65 -4.39 36.12
C GLN A 361 -3.26 -5.01 36.29
N ASP A 362 -2.52 -4.56 37.29
CA ASP A 362 -1.21 -5.13 37.69
C ASP A 362 -0.17 -5.20 36.54
N LEU A 363 -0.15 -4.17 35.69
CA LEU A 363 0.83 -4.07 34.59
C LEU A 363 2.27 -4.15 35.10
N VAL A 364 3.20 -4.64 34.28
CA VAL A 364 4.64 -4.62 34.59
C VAL A 364 5.09 -3.17 34.79
N ALA A 365 5.94 -2.91 35.78
CA ALA A 365 6.56 -1.59 35.92
C ALA A 365 7.70 -1.44 34.90
N ALA A 366 7.57 -0.48 33.97
CA ALA A 366 8.60 -0.17 32.98
C ALA A 366 9.76 0.65 33.59
N ASP A 367 9.46 1.66 34.40
CA ASP A 367 10.48 2.57 34.94
C ASP A 367 11.26 1.98 36.13
N TRP A 368 12.55 1.70 35.91
CA TRP A 368 13.49 1.15 36.90
C TRP A 368 13.74 2.00 38.15
N ILE A 369 13.39 3.30 38.14
CA ILE A 369 13.65 4.23 39.27
C ILE A 369 12.38 4.51 40.10
N VAL A 370 11.18 4.49 39.50
CA VAL A 370 9.96 4.98 40.15
C VAL A 370 8.83 3.93 40.18
N GLY A 371 8.92 2.85 39.40
CA GLY A 371 7.95 1.75 39.44
C GLY A 371 6.56 2.13 38.92
N ASN A 372 6.44 3.26 38.22
CA ASN A 372 5.20 3.71 37.59
C ASN A 372 5.31 3.54 36.08
N SER A 373 4.17 3.28 35.45
CA SER A 373 4.04 3.11 34.01
C SER A 373 3.11 4.17 33.47
N ASP A 374 3.37 4.65 32.27
CA ASP A 374 2.55 5.58 31.50
C ASP A 374 1.86 4.82 30.35
N PRO A 375 0.89 3.92 30.64
CA PRO A 375 0.41 2.98 29.63
C PRO A 375 -0.60 3.58 28.63
N TYR A 376 -0.55 3.06 27.41
CA TYR A 376 -1.57 3.19 26.39
C TYR A 376 -1.81 1.85 25.68
N VAL A 377 -2.97 1.72 25.01
CA VAL A 377 -3.31 0.54 24.21
C VAL A 377 -3.28 0.90 22.73
N CYS A 378 -2.59 0.09 21.94
CA CYS A 378 -2.65 0.10 20.49
C CYS A 378 -3.60 -1.04 20.04
N VAL A 379 -4.75 -0.66 19.47
CA VAL A 379 -5.69 -1.60 18.86
C VAL A 379 -5.32 -1.73 17.39
N LYS A 380 -5.07 -2.96 16.93
CA LYS A 380 -4.71 -3.24 15.53
C LYS A 380 -5.63 -4.29 14.93
N LEU A 381 -5.89 -4.13 13.64
CA LEU A 381 -6.49 -5.12 12.75
C LEU A 381 -5.72 -5.07 11.44
N GLY A 382 -4.80 -6.00 11.20
CA GLY A 382 -3.90 -5.92 10.04
C GLY A 382 -3.01 -4.67 10.07
N LEU A 383 -3.03 -3.87 9.01
CA LEU A 383 -2.29 -2.59 8.93
C LEU A 383 -3.04 -1.40 9.53
N VAL A 384 -4.36 -1.50 9.76
CA VAL A 384 -5.09 -0.42 10.43
C VAL A 384 -4.88 -0.49 11.95
N SER A 385 -4.59 0.67 12.55
CA SER A 385 -4.41 0.77 14.00
C SER A 385 -4.77 2.14 14.54
N LYS A 386 -5.24 2.14 15.79
CA LYS A 386 -5.47 3.35 16.60
C LYS A 386 -4.93 3.14 18.01
N ARG A 387 -4.37 4.20 18.60
CA ARG A 387 -3.92 4.18 20.00
C ARG A 387 -4.89 4.95 20.89
N THR A 388 -5.03 4.51 22.13
CA THR A 388 -5.66 5.30 23.18
C THR A 388 -4.76 6.45 23.63
N PRO A 389 -5.29 7.44 24.35
CA PRO A 389 -4.50 8.35 25.15
C PRO A 389 -3.68 7.57 26.19
N THR A 390 -2.57 8.18 26.60
CA THR A 390 -1.72 7.68 27.66
C THR A 390 -2.31 8.01 29.01
N VAL A 391 -2.39 7.02 29.90
CA VAL A 391 -2.76 7.22 31.30
C VAL A 391 -1.48 7.33 32.10
N TRP A 392 -1.30 8.44 32.79
CA TRP A 392 -0.04 8.74 33.48
C TRP A 392 0.07 8.01 34.81
N LYS A 393 1.20 7.32 35.01
CA LYS A 393 1.65 6.74 36.28
C LYS A 393 0.62 5.81 36.93
N ASP A 394 -0.03 4.98 36.13
CA ASP A 394 -1.06 4.05 36.59
C ASP A 394 -0.81 2.65 36.02
N ARG A 395 -0.65 1.66 36.90
CA ARG A 395 -0.49 0.24 36.54
C ARG A 395 -1.82 -0.51 36.48
N SER A 396 -2.93 0.17 36.76
CA SER A 396 -4.30 -0.31 36.58
C SER A 396 -5.17 0.70 35.83
N PRO A 397 -4.69 1.18 34.65
CA PRO A 397 -5.31 2.27 33.91
C PRO A 397 -6.70 1.89 33.40
N ARG A 398 -7.52 2.92 33.16
CA ARG A 398 -8.79 2.83 32.44
C ARG A 398 -8.79 3.83 31.29
N TRP A 399 -9.13 3.37 30.09
CA TRP A 399 -9.25 4.20 28.91
C TRP A 399 -10.73 4.33 28.54
N THR A 400 -11.21 5.56 28.39
CA THR A 400 -12.63 5.86 28.14
C THR A 400 -12.97 6.00 26.66
N ASP A 401 -11.97 6.07 25.80
CA ASP A 401 -12.14 6.26 24.37
C ASP A 401 -12.79 5.04 23.70
N LEU A 402 -13.74 5.31 22.80
CA LEU A 402 -14.23 4.32 21.86
C LEU A 402 -13.27 4.24 20.67
N ILE A 403 -12.60 3.10 20.51
CA ILE A 403 -11.73 2.88 19.36
C ILE A 403 -12.53 2.20 18.24
N GLU A 404 -12.56 2.84 17.08
CA GLU A 404 -13.25 2.34 15.88
C GLU A 404 -12.25 2.04 14.77
N LEU A 405 -12.22 0.78 14.29
CA LEU A 405 -11.43 0.36 13.13
C LEU A 405 -12.33 -0.15 12.00
N PRO A 406 -12.05 0.18 10.74
CA PRO A 406 -12.77 -0.38 9.59
C PRO A 406 -12.51 -1.88 9.47
N VAL A 407 -13.56 -2.67 9.26
CA VAL A 407 -13.46 -4.11 8.97
C VAL A 407 -13.76 -4.36 7.51
N ASN A 408 -12.86 -5.04 6.84
CA ASN A 408 -12.97 -5.39 5.44
C ASN A 408 -13.28 -6.87 5.22
N VAL A 409 -13.72 -7.21 4.02
CA VAL A 409 -14.07 -8.59 3.60
C VAL A 409 -12.97 -9.62 3.81
N HIS A 410 -11.69 -9.20 3.90
CA HIS A 410 -10.55 -10.09 4.09
C HIS A 410 -10.10 -10.22 5.56
N HIS A 411 -10.68 -9.42 6.47
CA HIS A 411 -10.27 -9.40 7.89
C HIS A 411 -10.83 -10.58 8.71
N ASP A 412 -11.67 -11.43 8.14
CA ASP A 412 -12.25 -12.58 8.83
C ASP A 412 -11.20 -13.56 9.38
N THR A 413 -10.07 -13.69 8.68
CA THR A 413 -8.93 -14.54 9.06
C THR A 413 -7.91 -13.86 9.98
N TYR A 414 -8.11 -12.58 10.30
CA TYR A 414 -7.14 -11.77 11.05
C TYR A 414 -7.34 -11.92 12.55
N GLN A 415 -6.36 -11.43 13.30
CA GLN A 415 -6.47 -11.23 14.75
C GLN A 415 -6.74 -9.75 15.03
N VAL A 416 -7.66 -9.47 15.95
CA VAL A 416 -7.70 -8.19 16.65
C VAL A 416 -6.62 -8.23 17.71
N GLU A 417 -5.64 -7.34 17.60
CA GLU A 417 -4.51 -7.25 18.52
C GLU A 417 -4.68 -6.04 19.43
N LEU A 418 -4.63 -6.27 20.74
CA LEU A 418 -4.62 -5.24 21.77
C LEU A 418 -3.24 -5.29 22.43
N GLU A 419 -2.37 -4.36 22.05
CA GLU A 419 -1.03 -4.26 22.62
C GLU A 419 -0.97 -3.12 23.64
N VAL A 420 -0.45 -3.41 24.82
CA VAL A 420 -0.23 -2.40 25.88
C VAL A 420 1.22 -1.96 25.83
N TRP A 421 1.44 -0.66 25.83
CA TRP A 421 2.76 -0.03 25.73
C TRP A 421 2.91 1.06 26.79
N ASP A 422 4.13 1.35 27.20
CA ASP A 422 4.51 2.43 28.10
C ASP A 422 5.08 3.61 27.31
N GLU A 423 4.50 4.82 27.41
CA GLU A 423 5.02 6.00 26.69
C GLU A 423 6.23 6.61 27.41
N ASP A 424 7.38 6.57 26.74
CA ASP A 424 8.60 7.19 27.25
C ASP A 424 8.59 8.72 27.01
N SER A 425 8.42 9.48 28.08
CA SER A 425 8.24 10.94 28.04
C SER A 425 9.46 11.75 27.62
N LYS A 426 10.65 11.14 27.44
CA LYS A 426 11.90 11.84 27.10
C LYS A 426 12.29 11.64 25.63
N ARG A 427 11.42 12.14 24.74
CA ARG A 427 11.52 12.08 23.25
C ARG A 427 12.84 12.52 22.60
N VAL A 428 13.81 13.06 23.33
CA VAL A 428 15.02 13.67 22.73
C VAL A 428 16.23 12.72 22.69
N LEU A 429 16.30 11.67 23.52
CA LEU A 429 17.53 10.87 23.64
C LEU A 429 17.36 9.35 23.80
N GLN A 430 16.15 8.77 23.77
CA GLN A 430 16.00 7.34 24.08
C GLN A 430 14.81 6.65 23.40
N GLY A 431 15.03 5.39 22.99
CA GLY A 431 14.07 4.29 23.03
C GLY A 431 12.90 4.27 22.04
N ARG A 432 12.44 3.05 21.70
CA ARG A 432 11.03 2.81 21.37
C ARG A 432 10.31 2.57 22.69
N ASP A 433 9.05 2.99 22.82
CA ASP A 433 8.16 2.70 23.96
C ASP A 433 8.25 1.25 24.45
N ASP A 434 8.16 1.04 25.76
CA ASP A 434 8.31 -0.28 26.37
C ASP A 434 7.04 -1.12 26.22
N PHE A 435 7.20 -2.38 25.77
CA PHE A 435 6.09 -3.28 25.58
C PHE A 435 5.62 -3.89 26.91
N LEU A 436 4.34 -3.72 27.24
CA LEU A 436 3.73 -4.17 28.50
C LEU A 436 2.83 -5.41 28.34
N GLY A 437 2.76 -5.99 27.14
CA GLY A 437 2.06 -7.23 26.85
C GLY A 437 0.97 -7.07 25.81
N ALA A 438 0.42 -8.19 25.35
CA ALA A 438 -0.64 -8.18 24.33
C ALA A 438 -1.74 -9.21 24.57
N LEU A 439 -2.90 -8.94 23.98
CA LEU A 439 -4.00 -9.87 23.81
C LEU A 439 -4.36 -9.94 22.33
N SER A 440 -4.67 -11.15 21.84
CA SER A 440 -5.12 -11.35 20.47
C SER A 440 -6.42 -12.14 20.46
N VAL A 441 -7.37 -11.72 19.63
CA VAL A 441 -8.65 -12.42 19.45
C VAL A 441 -8.90 -12.62 17.96
N PRO A 442 -9.24 -13.85 17.51
CA PRO A 442 -9.60 -14.06 16.12
C PRO A 442 -10.80 -13.19 15.72
N MET A 443 -10.68 -12.42 14.65
CA MET A 443 -11.74 -11.55 14.17
C MET A 443 -13.01 -12.35 13.84
N ALA A 444 -12.87 -13.57 13.31
CA ALA A 444 -13.98 -14.52 13.13
C ALA A 444 -14.86 -14.72 14.39
N ARG A 445 -14.27 -14.68 15.59
CA ARG A 445 -15.02 -14.78 16.84
C ARG A 445 -15.85 -13.53 17.11
N VAL A 446 -15.28 -12.35 16.84
CA VAL A 446 -15.97 -11.06 17.00
C VAL A 446 -17.10 -10.92 15.98
N LEU A 447 -16.90 -11.39 14.74
CA LEU A 447 -17.93 -11.36 13.70
C LEU A 447 -19.16 -12.24 14.01
N GLN A 448 -18.98 -13.30 14.81
CA GLN A 448 -20.04 -14.26 15.15
C GLN A 448 -20.77 -13.92 16.45
N ALA A 449 -20.23 -13.01 17.26
CA ALA A 449 -20.79 -12.64 18.55
C ALA A 449 -21.41 -11.24 18.48
N PRO A 450 -22.56 -10.99 19.16
CA PRO A 450 -23.08 -9.63 19.29
C PRO A 450 -22.11 -8.75 20.09
N GLU A 451 -21.41 -9.34 21.06
CA GLU A 451 -20.42 -8.69 21.91
C GLU A 451 -19.43 -9.76 22.40
N GLU A 452 -18.15 -9.43 22.42
CA GLU A 452 -17.08 -10.26 22.98
C GLU A 452 -16.39 -9.51 24.13
N VAL A 453 -16.54 -10.02 25.35
CA VAL A 453 -15.93 -9.43 26.55
C VAL A 453 -14.70 -10.22 26.95
N LEU A 454 -13.56 -9.55 26.89
CA LEU A 454 -12.26 -10.11 27.22
C LEU A 454 -11.88 -9.75 28.65
N ARG A 455 -11.31 -10.72 29.35
CA ARG A 455 -10.68 -10.54 30.67
C ARG A 455 -9.58 -11.58 30.84
N GLN A 456 -8.39 -11.29 30.35
CA GLN A 456 -7.33 -12.28 30.18
C GLN A 456 -5.96 -11.71 30.59
N GLU A 457 -5.10 -12.60 31.09
CA GLU A 457 -3.69 -12.25 31.36
C GLU A 457 -3.00 -11.88 30.04
N LEU A 458 -2.15 -10.85 30.10
CA LEU A 458 -1.39 -10.38 28.97
C LEU A 458 -0.32 -11.41 28.60
N ALA A 459 -0.24 -11.76 27.33
CA ALA A 459 0.80 -12.62 26.81
C ALA A 459 2.14 -11.88 26.76
N GLN A 460 3.24 -12.65 26.72
CA GLN A 460 4.62 -12.17 26.53
C GLN A 460 5.20 -11.36 27.70
N VAL A 461 4.45 -11.22 28.80
CA VAL A 461 4.89 -10.57 30.03
C VAL A 461 4.65 -11.47 31.25
N LYS A 462 5.27 -11.13 32.39
CA LYS A 462 5.19 -11.93 33.62
C LYS A 462 3.88 -11.73 34.39
N GLN A 463 3.27 -10.57 34.24
CA GLN A 463 2.06 -10.16 34.95
C GLN A 463 1.36 -9.04 34.19
N GLY A 464 0.08 -8.87 34.49
CA GLY A 464 -0.76 -7.83 33.90
C GLY A 464 -1.97 -8.47 33.24
N ARG A 465 -3.15 -7.94 33.53
CA ARG A 465 -4.40 -8.38 32.92
C ARG A 465 -5.00 -7.25 32.12
N LEU A 466 -5.52 -7.55 30.94
CA LEU A 466 -6.32 -6.61 30.15
C LEU A 466 -7.77 -7.10 30.08
N SER A 467 -8.68 -6.16 30.23
CA SER A 467 -10.08 -6.36 29.90
C SER A 467 -10.50 -5.39 28.81
N ALA A 468 -11.35 -5.86 27.90
CA ALA A 468 -11.86 -5.07 26.78
C ALA A 468 -13.22 -5.61 26.36
N ARG A 469 -14.06 -4.74 25.79
CA ARG A 469 -15.28 -5.12 25.08
C ARG A 469 -15.08 -4.90 23.59
N LEU A 470 -15.36 -5.92 22.78
CA LEU A 470 -15.27 -5.88 21.32
C LEU A 470 -16.67 -6.09 20.74
N GLU A 471 -17.07 -5.22 19.82
CA GLU A 471 -18.35 -5.28 19.11
C GLU A 471 -18.09 -5.08 17.61
N PHE A 472 -18.72 -5.89 16.76
CA PHE A 472 -18.75 -5.65 15.33
C PHE A 472 -20.09 -5.01 14.93
N VAL A 473 -20.02 -3.86 14.28
CA VAL A 473 -21.18 -3.10 13.80
C VAL A 473 -21.26 -3.20 12.28
N PRO A 474 -22.19 -3.99 11.71
CA PRO A 474 -22.31 -4.16 10.27
C PRO A 474 -22.59 -2.84 9.55
N LEU A 475 -22.10 -2.68 8.33
CA LEU A 475 -22.26 -1.46 7.53
C LEU A 475 -23.74 -1.05 7.34
N ASP A 476 -24.65 -2.02 7.22
CA ASP A 476 -26.09 -1.82 6.96
C ASP A 476 -26.92 -1.61 8.24
N SER A 477 -26.30 -1.55 9.42
CA SER A 477 -27.03 -1.48 10.70
C SER A 477 -27.70 -0.11 11.00
N GLY A 478 -27.61 0.87 10.09
CA GLY A 478 -28.10 2.23 10.29
C GLY A 478 -27.27 2.99 11.34
N PRO A 479 -27.47 4.31 11.49
CA PRO A 479 -26.78 5.05 12.54
C PRO A 479 -27.18 4.48 13.91
N PRO A 480 -26.24 4.33 14.86
CA PRO A 480 -26.56 3.83 16.18
C PRO A 480 -27.66 4.70 16.80
N ALA A 481 -28.66 4.07 17.42
CA ALA A 481 -29.61 4.80 18.24
C ALA A 481 -28.81 5.59 19.27
N ARG A 482 -28.99 6.92 19.30
CA ARG A 482 -28.33 7.77 20.30
C ARG A 482 -28.58 7.15 21.68
N PRO A 483 -27.56 7.01 22.52
CA PRO A 483 -27.77 6.58 23.90
C PRO A 483 -28.78 7.53 24.52
N ARG A 484 -29.90 6.97 25.02
CA ARG A 484 -30.91 7.75 25.73
C ARG A 484 -30.21 8.43 26.91
N THR A 485 -30.42 9.73 27.03
CA THR A 485 -29.89 10.46 28.18
C THR A 485 -30.56 9.94 29.46
N VAL A 486 -29.87 10.03 30.60
CA VAL A 486 -30.42 9.65 31.92
C VAL A 486 -31.76 10.36 32.21
N LEU A 487 -31.97 11.54 31.60
CA LEU A 487 -33.23 12.31 31.66
C LEU A 487 -34.38 11.70 30.83
N GLU A 488 -34.07 10.99 29.75
CA GLU A 488 -35.05 10.31 28.90
C GLU A 488 -35.46 8.95 29.48
N GLU A 489 -34.54 8.25 30.17
CA GLU A 489 -34.86 7.03 30.94
C GLU A 489 -35.75 7.34 32.14
N ALA A 490 -35.44 8.40 32.89
CA ALA A 490 -36.29 8.86 34.00
C ALA A 490 -37.71 9.28 33.57
N ARG A 491 -37.88 9.75 32.32
CA ARG A 491 -39.19 10.07 31.74
C ARG A 491 -39.95 8.85 31.22
N ALA A 492 -39.26 7.78 30.86
CA ALA A 492 -39.87 6.52 30.43
C ALA A 492 -40.31 5.65 31.61
N GLU A 493 -39.68 5.78 32.78
CA GLU A 493 -40.09 5.10 34.02
C GLU A 493 -41.22 5.81 34.78
N SER A 494 -41.54 7.06 34.40
CA SER A 494 -42.61 7.87 35.01
C SER A 494 -43.86 8.01 34.13
N ALA A 495 -43.91 7.31 33.00
CA ALA A 495 -45.07 7.14 32.12
C ALA A 495 -45.52 5.67 32.13
#